data_AF-A0A354CPR0-F1
#
_entry.id   AF-A0A354CPR0-F1
#
_cell.length_a   1.000
_cell.length_b   1.000
_cell.length_c   1.000
_cell.angle_alpha   90.00
_cell.angle_beta   90.00
_cell.angle_gamma   90.00
#
_symmetry.space_group_name_H-M   'P 1'
#
loop_
_entity.id
_entity.type
_entity.pdbx_description
1 polymer ?
#
loop_
_entity_poly.entity_id
_entity_poly.type
_entity_poly.pdbx_seq_one_letter_code
_entity_poly.pdbx_strand_id
1 'polypeptide(L)' 'MKVLVLSCATGGGHNACGAGIAEALTDCGHVADFMPNYLALHGKLVDRAVCGAYVKSVKACP' A
#
# COMPACT_ATOMS: atom_id res chain seq x y z
N MET A 1 -4.40 -17.88 10.00
CA MET A 1 -4.49 -18.00 8.52
C MET A 1 -3.26 -17.34 7.90
N LYS A 2 -3.05 -17.48 6.59
CA LYS A 2 -2.05 -16.69 5.85
C LYS A 2 -2.76 -15.55 5.14
N VAL A 3 -2.31 -14.31 5.34
CA VAL A 3 -2.93 -13.10 4.80
C VAL A 3 -1.86 -12.24 4.12
N LEU A 4 -2.18 -11.71 2.94
CA LEU A 4 -1.34 -10.74 2.24
C LEU A 4 -2.11 -9.42 2.12
N VAL A 5 -1.59 -8.36 2.75
CA VAL A 5 -2.15 -7.01 2.69
C VAL A 5 -1.46 -6.25 1.56
N LEU A 6 -2.23 -5.81 0.57
CA LEU A 6 -1.74 -5.06 -0.59
C LEU A 6 -2.12 -3.58 -0.48
N SER A 7 -1.17 -2.69 -0.74
CA SER A 7 -1.40 -1.24 -0.80
C SER A 7 -0.76 -0.61 -2.04
N CYS A 8 -1.16 0.64 -2.31
CA CYS A 8 -0.52 1.56 -3.24
C CYS A 8 -0.01 2.79 -2.49
N ALA A 9 1.20 3.25 -2.77
CA ALA A 9 1.75 4.49 -2.22
C ALA A 9 1.13 5.76 -2.83
N THR A 10 -0.17 5.97 -2.65
CA THR A 10 -0.94 7.14 -3.12
C THR A 10 -0.94 8.33 -2.14
N GLY A 11 0.04 8.40 -1.23
CA GLY A 11 0.12 9.48 -0.23
C GLY A 11 0.52 9.06 1.19
N GLY A 12 1.05 7.85 1.37
CA GLY A 12 1.62 7.36 2.63
C GLY A 12 0.60 6.89 3.67
N GLY A 13 -0.53 7.60 3.85
CA GLY A 13 -1.57 7.25 4.82
C GLY A 13 -2.15 5.83 4.63
N HIS A 14 -2.42 5.43 3.39
CA HIS A 14 -2.86 4.07 3.08
C HIS A 14 -1.82 3.01 3.45
N ASN A 15 -0.53 3.30 3.30
CA ASN A 15 0.53 2.36 3.67
C ASN A 15 0.65 2.20 5.18
N ALA A 16 0.48 3.29 5.93
CA ALA A 16 0.43 3.23 7.40
C ALA A 16 -0.77 2.41 7.89
N CYS A 17 -1.94 2.59 7.27
CA CYS A 17 -3.12 1.77 7.57
C CYS A 17 -2.89 0.28 7.25
N GLY A 18 -2.34 -0.03 6.07
CA GLY A 18 -2.02 -1.40 5.67
C GLY A 18 -1.01 -2.08 6.62
N ALA A 19 0.01 -1.35 7.06
CA ALA A 19 0.96 -1.84 8.06
C ALA A 19 0.26 -2.15 9.39
N GLY A 20 -0.57 -1.24 9.90
CA GLY A 20 -1.31 -1.46 11.14
C GLY A 20 -2.29 -2.63 11.08
N ILE A 21 -2.91 -2.87 9.92
CA ILE A 21 -3.75 -4.07 9.70
C ILE A 21 -2.90 -5.35 9.77
N ALA A 22 -1.72 -5.36 9.14
CA ALA A 22 -0.83 -6.51 9.18
C ALA A 22 -0.32 -6.80 10.60
N GLU A 23 -0.01 -5.76 11.37
CA GLU A 23 0.34 -5.86 12.79
C GLU A 23 -0.81 -6.46 13.60
N ALA A 24 -2.02 -5.91 13.49
CA ALA A 24 -3.19 -6.41 14.21
C ALA A 24 -3.54 -7.87 13.86
N LEU A 25 -3.39 -8.26 12.60
CA LEU A 25 -3.56 -9.65 12.17
C LEU A 25 -2.50 -10.58 12.79
N THR A 26 -1.26 -10.10 12.90
CA THR A 26 -0.16 -10.83 13.53
C THR A 26 -0.41 -11.02 15.02
N ASP A 27 -0.87 -9.97 15.72
CA ASP A 27 -1.24 -10.02 17.14
C ASP A 27 -2.37 -11.01 17.41
N CYS A 28 -3.28 -11.19 16.44
CA CYS A 28 -4.36 -12.18 16.49
C CYS A 28 -3.89 -13.62 16.16
N GLY A 29 -2.59 -13.87 16.01
CA GLY A 29 -2.03 -15.18 15.72
C GLY A 29 -2.15 -15.62 14.25
N HIS A 30 -2.30 -14.66 13.32
CA HIS A 30 -2.23 -14.94 11.89
C HIS A 30 -0.83 -14.65 11.34
N VAL A 31 -0.51 -15.26 10.20
CA VAL A 31 0.70 -14.92 9.44
C VAL A 31 0.28 -13.88 8.41
N ALA A 32 0.73 -12.63 8.58
CA ALA A 32 0.37 -11.51 7.72
C ALA A 32 1.61 -10.90 7.07
N ASP A 33 1.62 -10.85 5.74
CA ASP A 33 2.61 -10.13 4.95
C ASP A 33 2.02 -8.82 4.44
N PHE A 34 2.84 -7.77 4.36
CA PHE A 34 2.43 -6.47 3.84
C PHE A 34 3.26 -6.06 2.62
N MET A 35 2.57 -5.78 1.51
CA MET A 35 3.18 -5.23 0.28
C MET A 35 2.70 -3.79 0.06
N PRO A 36 3.54 -2.78 0.35
CA PRO A 36 3.13 -1.37 0.31
C PRO A 36 2.90 -0.81 -1.09
N ASN A 37 3.41 -1.48 -2.14
CA ASN A 37 3.35 -1.05 -3.53
C ASN A 37 3.11 -2.24 -4.46
N TYR A 38 1.87 -2.73 -4.54
CA TYR A 38 1.59 -3.92 -5.36
C TYR A 38 1.82 -3.69 -6.86
N LEU A 39 1.72 -2.44 -7.33
CA LEU A 39 2.00 -2.07 -8.73
C LEU A 39 3.45 -2.35 -9.13
N ALA A 40 4.36 -2.47 -8.16
CA ALA A 40 5.74 -2.87 -8.42
C ALA A 40 5.85 -4.29 -9.01
N LEU A 41 4.83 -5.14 -8.86
CA LEU A 41 4.73 -6.45 -9.53
C LEU A 41 4.66 -6.32 -11.05
N HIS A 42 4.03 -5.25 -11.56
CA HIS A 42 4.03 -4.94 -12.99
C HIS A 42 5.30 -4.16 -13.40
N GLY A 43 5.87 -3.39 -12.48
CA GLY A 43 7.18 -2.76 -12.65
C GLY A 43 7.29 -1.42 -11.93
N LYS A 44 8.51 -1.08 -11.52
CA LYS A 44 8.80 0.15 -10.75
C LYS A 44 8.41 1.44 -11.48
N LEU A 45 8.47 1.45 -12.81
CA LEU A 45 8.06 2.61 -13.62
C LEU A 45 6.54 2.83 -13.56
N VAL A 46 5.76 1.75 -13.65
CA VAL A 46 4.29 1.82 -13.58
C VAL A 46 3.85 2.25 -12.20
N ASP A 47 4.42 1.65 -11.15
CA ASP A 47 4.18 2.06 -9.76
C ASP A 47 4.40 3.56 -9.55
N ARG A 48 5.57 4.07 -9.95
CA ARG A 48 5.91 5.49 -9.79
C ARG A 48 4.99 6.39 -10.63
N ALA A 49 4.64 5.99 -11.85
CA ALA A 49 3.79 6.79 -12.72
C ALA A 49 2.37 6.92 -12.16
N VAL A 50 1.76 5.80 -11.77
CA VAL A 50 0.37 5.77 -11.27
C VAL A 50 0.27 6.43 -9.89
N CYS A 51 1.09 6.03 -8.93
CA CYS A 51 1.09 6.60 -7.59
C CYS A 51 1.42 8.10 -7.63
N GLY A 52 2.40 8.49 -8.46
CA GLY A 52 2.78 9.88 -8.65
C GLY A 52 1.70 10.72 -9.33
N ALA A 53 1.00 10.18 -10.33
CA ALA A 53 -0.13 10.86 -10.98
C ALA A 53 -1.26 11.10 -9.98
N TYR A 54 -1.66 10.08 -9.22
CA TYR A 54 -2.68 10.21 -8.19
C TYR A 54 -2.34 11.32 -7.19
N VAL A 55 -1.14 11.28 -6.58
CA VAL A 55 -0.71 12.26 -5.58
C VAL A 55 -0.72 13.68 -6.15
N LYS A 56 -0.33 13.85 -7.43
CA LYS A 56 -0.38 15.16 -8.08
C LYS A 56 -1.81 15.63 -8.30
N SER A 57 -2.70 14.75 -8.76
CA SER A 57 -4.11 15.08 -8.99
C SER A 57 -4.81 15.54 -7.71
N VAL A 58 -4.66 14.80 -6.61
CA VAL A 58 -5.29 15.18 -5.32
C VAL A 58 -4.68 16.44 -4.70
N LYS A 59 -3.41 16.76 -5.00
CA LYS A 59 -2.82 18.04 -4.58
C LYS A 59 -3.34 19.23 -5.39
N ALA A 60 -3.71 19.01 -6.65
CA ALA A 60 -4.22 20.05 -7.53
C ALA A 60 -5.72 20.33 -7.34
N CYS A 61 -6.47 19.32 -6.85
CA CYS A 61 -7.88 19.45 -6.48
C CYS A 61 -8.06 19.04 -5.02
N PRO A 62 -7.86 19.98 -4.06
CA PRO A 62 -8.07 19.72 -2.64
C PRO A 62 -9.53 19.35 -2.31
#